data_AF-A0A4Q6BNL2-F1
#
_entry.id   AF-A0A4Q6BNL2-F1
#
_cell.length_a   1.000
_cell.length_b   1.000
_cell.length_c   1.000
_cell.angle_alpha   90.00
_cell.angle_beta   90.00
_cell.angle_gamma   90.00
#
_symmetry.space_group_name_H-M   'P 1'
#
loop_
_entity.id
_entity.type
_entity.pdbx_description
1 polymer ?
#
loop_
_entity_poly.entity_id
_entity_poly.type
_entity_poly.pdbx_seq_one_letter_code
_entity_poly.pdbx_strand_id
1 'polypeptide(L)'
;MGRVSSDWLCTEPGAKDFGAAYLDHFDSVYDESTPILESHPKVGVALRARTPEQRTASRVLARERLEDALAGHWDDYAEALRYDGSSYAIRGLEFGIWQAFAVVQSRLLIPVLIDRLASEPRRLDAAIQTLNKFCQLTMSEIGEAYVQQSEGALRTWQTLFQQLPSGICVLEPDTLVVRYANLAFREMYGLTDADMGVRKWDSLFDPEDLERVRRNHTQVAYATGKISYEALHLRDDGTPFPVLVDGVQIPSPRPDTLNWGISVRDLTERQQMEALRSHSVELEMENRRVQEGSRLKSEFLANMSHELRTPLNSILGFSELLVQGEVGELSAQQRDFVGDIYTSGKHLLRLINDVLDLSKVEAGKMEFHPEPIDLATLVQEVTGVL
;
A
#
# COMPACT_ATOMS: atom_id res chain seq x y z
N MET A 1 32.17 -9.14 26.59
CA MET A 1 33.25 -9.87 27.30
C MET A 1 33.92 -10.82 26.31
N GLY A 2 35.18 -11.19 26.52
CA GLY A 2 35.82 -12.21 25.67
C GLY A 2 35.09 -13.55 25.82
N ARG A 3 34.95 -14.31 24.73
CA ARG A 3 34.32 -15.63 24.72
C ARG A 3 35.06 -16.54 25.72
N VAL A 4 34.35 -17.11 26.68
CA VAL A 4 34.93 -18.03 27.68
C VAL A 4 35.25 -19.35 26.99
N SER A 5 36.31 -20.05 27.42
CA SER A 5 36.71 -21.34 26.84
C SER A 5 35.59 -22.39 26.99
N SER A 6 35.44 -23.28 26.01
CA SER A 6 34.39 -24.33 26.00
C SER A 6 34.45 -25.28 27.20
N ASP A 7 35.64 -25.45 27.79
CA ASP A 7 35.92 -26.32 28.92
C ASP A 7 35.94 -25.59 30.27
N TRP A 8 35.54 -24.31 30.33
CA TRP A 8 35.67 -23.52 31.57
C TRP A 8 34.94 -24.18 32.73
N LEU A 9 33.72 -24.68 32.49
CA LEU A 9 32.88 -25.20 33.56
C LEU A 9 33.45 -26.49 34.15
N CYS A 10 34.13 -27.34 33.37
CA CYS A 10 34.70 -28.58 33.88
C CYS A 10 36.10 -28.39 34.50
N THR A 11 36.78 -27.29 34.17
CA THR A 11 38.12 -26.95 34.67
C THR A 11 38.11 -26.06 35.92
N GLU A 12 36.97 -25.49 36.30
CA GLU A 12 36.84 -24.69 37.52
C GLU A 12 37.14 -25.50 38.80
N PRO A 13 37.83 -24.95 39.81
CA PRO A 13 38.19 -25.66 41.04
C PRO A 13 37.02 -26.23 41.85
N GLY A 14 35.80 -25.71 41.69
CA GLY A 14 34.58 -26.20 42.33
C GLY A 14 33.59 -26.92 41.42
N ALA A 15 33.96 -27.14 40.15
CA ALA A 15 33.09 -27.70 39.11
C ALA A 15 32.42 -29.02 39.48
N LYS A 16 33.19 -29.96 40.02
CA LYS A 16 32.68 -31.30 40.37
C LYS A 16 31.68 -31.26 41.51
N ASP A 17 31.97 -30.46 42.53
CA ASP A 17 31.13 -30.31 43.72
C ASP A 17 29.83 -29.57 43.39
N PHE A 18 29.92 -28.47 42.63
CA PHE A 18 28.78 -27.76 42.07
C PHE A 18 27.94 -28.66 41.15
N GLY A 19 28.57 -29.34 40.20
CA GLY A 19 27.91 -30.19 39.22
C GLY A 19 27.16 -31.34 39.88
N ALA A 20 27.78 -32.02 40.85
CA ALA A 20 27.10 -33.06 41.63
C ALA A 20 25.91 -32.50 42.41
N ALA A 21 26.07 -31.35 43.08
CA ALA A 21 24.96 -30.73 43.82
C ALA A 21 23.79 -30.35 42.90
N TYR A 22 24.08 -29.76 41.73
CA TYR A 22 23.05 -29.40 40.75
C TYR A 22 22.37 -30.64 40.20
N LEU A 23 23.11 -31.62 39.69
CA LEU A 23 22.53 -32.81 39.04
C LEU A 23 21.70 -33.65 40.01
N ASP A 24 22.11 -33.77 41.28
CA ASP A 24 21.33 -34.49 42.29
C ASP A 24 20.03 -33.76 42.68
N HIS A 25 19.98 -32.44 42.54
CA HIS A 25 18.82 -31.60 42.86
C HIS A 25 18.16 -30.99 41.61
N PHE A 26 18.47 -31.52 40.43
CA PHE A 26 18.01 -30.95 39.16
C PHE A 26 16.49 -30.90 39.10
N ASP A 27 15.81 -31.98 39.52
CA ASP A 27 14.36 -32.04 39.52
C ASP A 27 13.75 -30.99 40.45
N SER A 28 14.31 -30.78 41.64
CA SER A 28 13.85 -29.73 42.56
C SER A 28 14.02 -28.33 41.96
N VAL A 29 15.17 -28.06 41.32
CA VAL A 29 15.42 -26.79 40.62
C VAL A 29 14.43 -26.61 39.46
N TYR A 30 14.17 -27.66 38.68
CA TYR A 30 13.24 -27.62 37.56
C TYR A 30 11.79 -27.42 38.04
N ASP A 31 11.38 -28.10 39.09
CA ASP A 31 10.03 -28.04 39.65
C ASP A 31 9.74 -26.68 40.31
N GLU A 32 10.73 -26.05 40.97
CA GLU A 32 10.55 -24.72 41.55
C GLU A 32 10.65 -23.58 40.52
N SER A 33 11.37 -23.79 39.41
CA SER A 33 11.44 -22.82 38.32
C SER A 33 10.21 -22.84 37.41
N THR A 34 9.65 -24.02 37.14
CA THR A 34 8.50 -24.17 36.22
C THR A 34 7.33 -23.22 36.51
N PRO A 35 6.86 -23.06 37.77
CA PRO A 35 5.77 -22.14 38.10
C PRO A 35 6.02 -20.68 37.73
N ILE A 36 7.28 -20.23 37.71
CA ILE A 36 7.64 -18.85 37.34
C ILE A 36 7.27 -18.61 35.87
N LEU A 37 7.65 -19.52 34.96
CA LEU A 37 7.26 -19.42 33.55
C LEU A 37 5.76 -19.66 33.34
N GLU A 38 5.18 -20.60 34.07
CA GLU A 38 3.74 -20.89 33.97
C GLU A 38 2.89 -19.70 34.45
N SER A 39 3.35 -18.92 35.43
CA SER A 39 2.62 -17.72 35.88
C SER A 39 2.58 -16.59 34.84
N HIS A 40 3.46 -16.62 33.83
CA HIS A 40 3.56 -15.54 32.86
C HIS A 40 2.33 -15.47 31.93
N PRO A 41 1.67 -14.29 31.78
CA PRO A 41 0.41 -14.17 31.04
C PRO A 41 0.46 -14.64 29.58
N LYS A 42 1.56 -14.37 28.88
CA LYS A 42 1.69 -14.69 27.44
C LYS A 42 2.23 -16.09 27.17
N VAL A 43 3.06 -16.62 28.07
CA VAL A 43 3.88 -17.83 27.80
C VAL A 43 3.45 -19.01 28.64
N GLY A 44 2.94 -18.75 29.84
CA GLY A 44 2.43 -19.77 30.72
C GLY A 44 1.25 -20.55 30.14
N VAL A 45 0.43 -19.93 29.28
CA VAL A 45 -0.64 -20.62 28.56
C VAL A 45 -0.08 -21.73 27.67
N ALA A 46 0.94 -21.41 26.86
CA ALA A 46 1.56 -22.38 25.97
C ALA A 46 2.33 -23.48 26.73
N LEU A 47 2.92 -23.15 27.87
CA LEU A 47 3.62 -24.12 28.72
C LEU A 47 2.66 -25.08 29.42
N ARG A 48 1.55 -24.57 29.97
CA ARG A 48 0.50 -25.40 30.57
C ARG A 48 -0.19 -26.31 29.56
N ALA A 49 -0.25 -25.90 28.29
CA ALA A 49 -0.84 -26.67 27.21
C ALA A 49 0.04 -27.85 26.75
N ARG A 50 1.30 -27.95 27.20
CA ARG A 50 2.18 -29.07 26.85
C ARG A 50 1.67 -30.38 27.43
N THR A 51 1.77 -31.44 26.65
CA THR A 51 1.44 -32.79 27.14
C THR A 51 2.46 -33.25 28.20
N PRO A 52 2.10 -34.22 29.06
CA PRO A 52 3.05 -34.83 30.00
C PRO A 52 4.32 -35.34 29.32
N GLU A 53 4.21 -35.92 28.12
CA GLU A 53 5.33 -36.43 27.33
C GLU A 53 6.25 -35.28 26.89
N GLN A 54 5.69 -34.17 26.42
CA GLN A 54 6.45 -32.98 26.01
C GLN A 54 7.18 -32.33 27.19
N ARG A 55 6.56 -32.29 28.37
CA ARG A 55 7.19 -31.79 29.61
C ARG A 55 8.34 -32.68 30.05
N THR A 56 8.14 -33.99 30.00
CA THR A 56 9.17 -34.99 30.34
C THR A 56 10.35 -34.89 29.38
N ALA A 57 10.10 -34.85 28.06
CA ALA A 57 11.15 -34.70 27.06
C ALA A 57 11.94 -33.39 27.22
N SER A 58 11.26 -32.28 27.51
CA SER A 58 11.94 -30.99 27.78
C SER A 58 12.85 -31.06 29.01
N ARG A 59 12.41 -31.77 30.06
CA ARG A 59 13.17 -31.95 31.29
C ARG A 59 14.42 -32.80 31.07
N VAL A 60 14.29 -33.93 30.37
CA VAL A 60 15.41 -34.81 30.01
C VAL A 60 16.44 -34.05 29.21
N LEU A 61 16.02 -33.34 28.15
CA LEU A 61 16.91 -32.53 27.32
C LEU A 61 17.63 -31.43 28.12
N ALA A 62 16.93 -30.75 29.02
CA ALA A 62 17.54 -29.71 29.86
C ALA A 62 18.60 -30.29 30.82
N ARG A 63 18.40 -31.52 31.30
CA ARG A 63 19.37 -32.23 32.12
C ARG A 63 20.60 -32.67 31.32
N GLU A 64 20.39 -33.30 30.16
CA GLU A 64 21.46 -33.74 29.26
C GLU A 64 22.39 -32.56 28.89
N ARG A 65 21.79 -31.43 28.50
CA ARG A 65 22.54 -30.20 28.21
C ARG A 65 23.42 -29.72 29.37
N LEU A 66 22.94 -29.83 30.61
CA LEU A 66 23.72 -29.46 31.79
C LEU A 66 24.85 -30.47 32.06
N GLU A 67 24.59 -31.76 31.88
CA GLU A 67 25.60 -32.82 32.01
C GLU A 67 26.73 -32.63 30.99
N ASP A 68 26.39 -32.32 29.73
CA ASP A 68 27.37 -32.01 28.67
C ASP A 68 28.18 -30.76 28.99
N ALA A 69 27.54 -29.70 29.50
CA ALA A 69 28.23 -28.49 29.94
C ALA A 69 29.27 -28.78 31.04
N LEU A 70 28.88 -29.60 32.03
CA LEU A 70 29.76 -30.03 33.13
C LEU A 70 30.88 -30.97 32.65
N ALA A 71 30.70 -31.64 31.50
CA ALA A 71 31.71 -32.48 30.86
C ALA A 71 32.71 -31.70 29.98
N GLY A 72 32.50 -30.38 29.80
CA GLY A 72 33.38 -29.52 29.01
C GLY A 72 32.84 -29.12 27.64
N HIS A 73 31.53 -29.29 27.41
CA HIS A 73 30.84 -28.86 26.19
C HIS A 73 29.98 -27.62 26.46
N TRP A 74 30.59 -26.56 27.03
CA TRP A 74 29.85 -25.33 27.36
C TRP A 74 29.25 -24.64 26.14
N ASP A 75 29.92 -24.69 24.98
CA ASP A 75 29.43 -23.97 23.78
C ASP A 75 28.03 -24.42 23.35
N ASP A 76 27.72 -25.73 23.44
CA ASP A 76 26.40 -26.28 23.09
C ASP A 76 25.33 -25.83 24.10
N TYR A 77 25.68 -25.79 25.38
CA TYR A 77 24.83 -25.24 26.42
C TYR A 77 24.58 -23.74 26.21
N ALA A 78 25.63 -22.98 25.91
CA ALA A 78 25.56 -21.56 25.62
C ALA A 78 24.71 -21.27 24.37
N GLU A 79 24.77 -22.12 23.33
CA GLU A 79 23.90 -22.00 22.16
C GLU A 79 22.42 -22.21 22.51
N ALA A 80 22.11 -23.22 23.32
CA ALA A 80 20.76 -23.43 23.83
C ALA A 80 20.24 -22.22 24.63
N LEU A 81 21.09 -21.65 25.49
CA LEU A 81 20.78 -20.44 26.26
C LEU A 81 20.51 -19.22 25.36
N ARG A 82 21.34 -19.02 24.32
CA ARG A 82 21.12 -17.96 23.32
C ARG A 82 19.81 -18.16 22.58
N TYR A 83 19.50 -19.39 22.17
CA TYR A 83 18.22 -19.71 21.54
C TYR A 83 17.03 -19.37 22.45
N ASP A 84 17.11 -19.71 23.74
CA ASP A 84 16.07 -19.37 24.71
C ASP A 84 15.95 -17.85 24.87
N GLY A 85 17.06 -17.13 24.99
CA GLY A 85 17.09 -15.66 25.02
C GLY A 85 16.39 -15.01 23.83
N SER A 86 16.69 -15.46 22.61
CA SER A 86 16.01 -14.98 21.39
C SER A 86 14.53 -15.35 21.36
N SER A 87 14.17 -16.59 21.70
CA SER A 87 12.76 -17.00 21.78
C SER A 87 11.99 -16.14 22.79
N TYR A 88 12.65 -15.68 23.85
CA TYR A 88 11.98 -14.93 24.90
C TYR A 88 11.70 -13.50 24.47
N ALA A 89 12.66 -12.88 23.78
CA ALA A 89 12.47 -11.58 23.14
C ALA A 89 11.29 -11.61 22.15
N ILE A 90 11.23 -12.64 21.28
CA ILE A 90 10.15 -12.80 20.29
C ILE A 90 8.78 -12.92 20.96
N ARG A 91 8.70 -13.63 22.09
CA ARG A 91 7.45 -13.85 22.83
C ARG A 91 7.11 -12.72 23.81
N GLY A 92 7.99 -11.71 23.93
CA GLY A 92 7.84 -10.57 24.83
C GLY A 92 7.85 -10.97 26.30
N LEU A 93 8.67 -11.95 26.71
CA LEU A 93 8.96 -12.18 28.13
C LEU A 93 9.87 -11.07 28.63
N GLU A 94 9.65 -10.64 29.85
CA GLU A 94 10.56 -9.72 30.53
C GLU A 94 11.84 -10.45 30.94
N PHE A 95 12.99 -9.79 30.75
CA PHE A 95 14.28 -10.35 31.15
C PHE A 95 14.36 -10.66 32.66
N GLY A 96 13.60 -9.95 33.49
CA GLY A 96 13.54 -10.17 34.95
C GLY A 96 13.10 -11.59 35.36
N ILE A 97 12.44 -12.33 34.47
CA ILE A 97 12.08 -13.74 34.69
C ILE A 97 13.34 -14.61 34.87
N TRP A 98 14.42 -14.32 34.14
CA TRP A 98 15.68 -15.05 34.26
C TRP A 98 16.42 -14.77 35.56
N GLN A 99 16.32 -13.55 36.06
CA GLN A 99 16.84 -13.20 37.38
C GLN A 99 16.15 -14.04 38.47
N ALA A 100 14.85 -14.31 38.34
CA ALA A 100 14.14 -15.18 39.26
C ALA A 100 14.66 -16.63 39.23
N PHE A 101 15.05 -17.16 38.06
CA PHE A 101 15.66 -18.50 37.97
C PHE A 101 17.02 -18.59 38.66
N ALA A 102 17.89 -17.60 38.45
CA ALA A 102 19.19 -17.57 39.12
C ALA A 102 19.03 -17.54 40.65
N VAL A 103 18.00 -16.83 41.15
CA VAL A 103 17.65 -16.81 42.58
C VAL A 103 17.16 -18.17 43.08
N VAL A 104 16.28 -18.86 42.34
CA VAL A 104 15.81 -20.22 42.70
C VAL A 104 16.97 -21.21 42.77
N GLN A 105 17.82 -21.22 41.74
CA GLN A 105 19.01 -22.08 41.69
C GLN A 105 19.92 -21.83 42.91
N SER A 106 20.25 -20.57 43.18
CA SER A 106 21.10 -20.21 44.32
C SER A 106 20.47 -20.63 45.65
N ARG A 107 19.16 -20.38 45.82
CA ARG A 107 18.42 -20.73 47.04
C ARG A 107 18.42 -22.24 47.31
N LEU A 108 18.35 -23.07 46.28
CA LEU A 108 18.31 -24.52 46.41
C LEU A 108 19.69 -25.15 46.53
N LEU A 109 20.66 -24.68 45.75
CA LEU A 109 21.98 -25.32 45.67
C LEU A 109 22.94 -24.87 46.77
N ILE A 110 22.85 -23.63 47.26
CA ILE A 110 23.73 -23.16 48.34
C ILE A 110 23.56 -24.00 49.62
N PRO A 111 22.35 -24.26 50.14
CA PRO A 111 22.18 -25.12 51.32
C PRO A 111 22.73 -26.54 51.11
N VAL A 112 22.53 -27.12 49.92
CA VAL A 112 23.04 -28.45 49.56
C VAL A 112 24.56 -28.48 49.59
N LEU A 113 25.21 -27.46 49.03
CA LEU A 113 26.66 -27.34 49.04
C LEU A 113 27.19 -27.16 50.47
N ILE A 114 26.54 -26.34 51.29
CA ILE A 114 26.89 -26.14 52.70
C ILE A 114 26.83 -27.46 53.46
N ASP A 115 25.76 -28.24 53.30
CA ASP A 115 25.58 -29.52 53.99
C ASP A 115 26.63 -30.56 53.56
N ARG A 116 26.87 -30.68 52.24
CA ARG A 116 27.85 -31.64 51.68
C ARG A 116 29.30 -31.33 52.05
N LEU A 117 29.65 -30.05 52.15
CA LEU A 117 31.04 -29.58 52.28
C LEU A 117 31.29 -28.83 53.59
N ALA A 118 30.44 -29.04 54.60
CA ALA A 118 30.53 -28.34 55.89
C ALA A 118 31.91 -28.44 56.56
N SER A 119 32.60 -29.57 56.38
CA SER A 119 33.94 -29.84 56.91
C SER A 119 35.10 -29.41 55.99
N GLU A 120 34.80 -28.92 54.78
CA GLU A 120 35.80 -28.61 53.74
C GLU A 120 35.64 -27.17 53.20
N PRO A 121 35.96 -26.12 54.01
CA PRO A 121 35.62 -24.73 53.67
C PRO A 121 36.19 -24.22 52.35
N ARG A 122 37.38 -24.69 51.93
CA ARG A 122 37.99 -24.29 50.66
C ARG A 122 37.24 -24.87 49.45
N ARG A 123 36.73 -26.10 49.56
CA ARG A 123 35.92 -26.71 48.50
C ARG A 123 34.54 -26.10 48.44
N LEU A 124 33.94 -25.79 49.60
CA LEU A 124 32.68 -25.07 49.69
C LEU A 124 32.77 -23.70 48.98
N ASP A 125 33.79 -22.91 49.30
CA ASP A 125 34.04 -21.61 48.67
C ASP A 125 34.21 -21.75 47.15
N ALA A 126 35.05 -22.70 46.69
CA ALA A 126 35.24 -22.97 45.27
C ALA A 126 33.94 -23.36 44.54
N ALA A 127 33.10 -24.21 45.16
CA ALA A 127 31.82 -24.64 44.59
C ALA A 127 30.82 -23.49 44.50
N ILE A 128 30.73 -22.64 45.54
CA ILE A 128 29.87 -21.44 45.54
C ILE A 128 30.34 -20.43 44.49
N GLN A 129 31.65 -20.21 44.36
CA GLN A 129 32.21 -19.35 43.31
C GLN A 129 31.90 -19.88 41.91
N THR A 130 31.97 -21.20 41.72
CA THR A 130 31.60 -21.85 40.45
C THR A 130 30.11 -21.68 40.14
N LEU A 131 29.23 -21.89 41.12
CA LEU A 131 27.78 -21.62 41.00
C LEU A 131 27.53 -20.16 40.59
N ASN A 132 28.14 -19.19 41.29
CA ASN A 132 27.96 -17.78 40.98
C ASN A 132 28.45 -17.43 39.57
N LYS A 133 29.61 -17.96 39.16
CA LYS A 133 30.15 -17.79 37.81
C LYS A 133 29.22 -18.43 36.76
N PHE A 134 28.68 -19.61 37.03
CA PHE A 134 27.69 -20.27 36.18
C PHE A 134 26.43 -19.41 36.03
N CYS A 135 25.84 -18.93 37.12
CA CYS A 135 24.67 -18.05 37.06
C CYS A 135 24.96 -16.74 36.30
N GLN A 136 26.15 -16.15 36.46
CA GLN A 136 26.54 -14.95 35.73
C GLN A 136 26.69 -15.21 34.22
N LEU A 137 27.35 -16.29 33.83
CA LEU A 137 27.58 -16.62 32.42
C LEU A 137 26.28 -17.04 31.73
N THR A 138 25.43 -17.83 32.39
CA THR A 138 24.12 -18.17 31.83
C THR A 138 23.24 -16.93 31.62
N MET A 139 23.23 -16.00 32.58
CA MET A 139 22.54 -14.71 32.47
C MET A 139 23.08 -13.86 31.32
N SER A 140 24.40 -13.86 31.12
CA SER A 140 25.06 -13.12 30.04
C SER A 140 24.66 -13.67 28.67
N GLU A 141 24.78 -14.99 28.45
CA GLU A 141 24.46 -15.63 27.16
C GLU A 141 23.00 -15.40 26.74
N ILE A 142 22.08 -15.58 27.69
CA ILE A 142 20.65 -15.32 27.46
C ILE A 142 20.40 -13.83 27.21
N GLY A 143 20.96 -12.96 28.04
CA GLY A 143 20.73 -11.52 27.99
C GLY A 143 21.24 -10.89 26.72
N GLU A 144 22.44 -11.27 26.25
CA GLU A 144 22.99 -10.78 24.99
C GLU A 144 22.09 -11.17 23.81
N ALA A 145 21.68 -12.45 23.72
CA ALA A 145 20.79 -12.91 22.65
C ALA A 145 19.40 -12.26 22.70
N TYR A 146 18.85 -12.05 23.91
CA TYR A 146 17.58 -11.35 24.12
C TYR A 146 17.65 -9.89 23.64
N VAL A 147 18.69 -9.16 24.03
CA VAL A 147 18.88 -7.75 23.65
C VAL A 147 19.09 -7.64 22.14
N GLN A 148 19.96 -8.47 21.56
CA GLN A 148 20.18 -8.49 20.10
C GLN A 148 18.87 -8.72 19.33
N GLN A 149 18.07 -9.71 19.76
CA GLN A 149 16.79 -10.00 19.13
C GLN A 149 15.78 -8.84 19.28
N SER A 150 15.71 -8.24 20.47
CA SER A 150 14.82 -7.11 20.76
C SER A 150 15.19 -5.86 19.97
N GLU A 151 16.49 -5.54 19.90
CA GLU A 151 17.00 -4.43 19.07
C GLU A 151 16.77 -4.69 17.58
N GLY A 152 17.00 -5.91 17.10
CA GLY A 152 16.75 -6.30 15.72
C GLY A 152 15.28 -6.11 15.33
N ALA A 153 14.36 -6.51 16.21
CA ALA A 153 12.93 -6.28 16.02
C ALA A 153 12.59 -4.78 16.01
N LEU A 154 13.14 -3.99 16.93
CA LEU A 154 12.92 -2.54 16.96
C LEU A 154 13.44 -1.85 15.69
N ARG A 155 14.64 -2.22 15.22
CA ARG A 155 15.20 -1.72 13.95
C ARG A 155 14.32 -2.10 12.76
N THR A 156 13.78 -3.32 12.74
CA THR A 156 12.85 -3.77 11.71
C THR A 156 11.58 -2.92 11.71
N TRP A 157 10.96 -2.70 12.87
CA TRP A 157 9.78 -1.84 13.00
C TRP A 157 10.06 -0.39 12.61
N GLN A 158 11.19 0.17 13.03
CA GLN A 158 11.59 1.52 12.65
C GLN A 158 11.81 1.63 11.13
N THR A 159 12.42 0.61 10.52
CA THR A 159 12.63 0.56 9.06
C THR A 159 11.30 0.49 8.33
N LEU A 160 10.40 -0.41 8.76
CA LEU A 160 9.05 -0.51 8.20
C LEU A 160 8.31 0.82 8.32
N PHE A 161 8.28 1.42 9.52
CA PHE A 161 7.65 2.71 9.73
C PHE A 161 8.18 3.77 8.76
N GLN A 162 9.51 3.89 8.63
CA GLN A 162 10.14 4.88 7.75
C GLN A 162 9.91 4.63 6.25
N GLN A 163 9.86 3.36 5.81
CA GLN A 163 9.78 2.98 4.40
C GLN A 163 8.35 2.81 3.87
N LEU A 164 7.33 2.81 4.75
CA LEU A 164 5.95 2.71 4.31
C LEU A 164 5.56 3.95 3.46
N PRO A 165 4.89 3.75 2.31
CA PRO A 165 4.61 4.82 1.36
C PRO A 165 3.49 5.77 1.81
N SER A 166 2.61 5.32 2.70
CA SER A 166 1.62 6.20 3.33
C SER A 166 2.32 7.12 4.33
N GLY A 167 1.90 8.39 4.40
CA GLY A 167 2.39 9.29 5.43
C GLY A 167 1.84 8.85 6.78
N ILE A 168 2.69 8.46 7.73
CA ILE A 168 2.27 8.03 9.06
C ILE A 168 2.89 8.96 10.09
N CYS A 169 2.07 9.44 11.03
CA CYS A 169 2.54 10.21 12.16
C CYS A 169 1.87 9.83 13.48
N VAL A 170 2.51 10.19 14.59
CA VAL A 170 1.97 10.05 15.95
C VAL A 170 1.85 11.42 16.56
N LEU A 171 0.66 11.76 17.03
CA LEU A 171 0.37 13.02 17.69
C LEU A 171 0.42 12.87 19.21
N GLU A 172 0.97 13.87 19.89
CA GLU A 172 0.92 13.96 21.36
C GLU A 172 -0.54 14.20 21.83
N PRO A 173 -0.94 13.68 23.01
CA PRO A 173 -2.27 13.92 23.55
C PRO A 173 -2.47 15.42 23.82
N ASP A 174 -3.71 15.88 23.71
CA ASP A 174 -4.19 17.25 24.00
C ASP A 174 -3.64 18.37 23.10
N THR A 175 -2.35 18.38 22.78
CA THR A 175 -1.70 19.44 21.99
C THR A 175 -1.79 19.19 20.48
N LEU A 176 -2.04 17.94 20.08
CA LEU A 176 -2.05 17.47 18.69
C LEU A 176 -0.76 17.85 17.94
N VAL A 177 0.36 17.92 18.65
CA VAL A 177 1.67 18.14 18.05
C VAL A 177 2.17 16.84 17.41
N VAL A 178 2.71 16.94 16.20
CA VAL A 178 3.31 15.82 15.48
C VAL A 178 4.60 15.41 16.18
N ARG A 179 4.55 14.37 17.01
CA ARG A 179 5.70 13.92 17.82
C ARG A 179 6.66 13.06 17.00
N TYR A 180 6.12 12.19 16.16
CA TYR A 180 6.88 11.32 15.26
C TYR A 180 6.21 11.29 13.89
N ALA A 181 6.99 11.23 12.83
CA ALA A 181 6.49 11.01 11.49
C ALA A 181 7.47 10.16 10.68
N ASN A 182 6.95 9.37 9.74
CA ASN A 182 7.80 8.62 8.82
C ASN A 182 8.33 9.52 7.69
N LEU A 183 9.16 8.96 6.82
CA LEU A 183 9.75 9.67 5.70
C LEU A 183 8.65 10.16 4.73
N ALA A 184 7.72 9.27 4.34
CA ALA A 184 6.65 9.62 3.42
C ALA A 184 5.79 10.80 3.91
N PHE A 185 5.49 10.87 5.21
CA PHE A 185 4.79 12.02 5.78
C PHE A 185 5.62 13.29 5.63
N ARG A 186 6.89 13.26 6.03
CA ARG A 186 7.76 14.45 5.94
C ARG A 186 7.90 14.94 4.50
N GLU A 187 8.15 14.04 3.55
CA GLU A 187 8.25 14.37 2.13
C GLU A 187 6.94 14.92 1.56
N MET A 188 5.81 14.28 1.89
CA MET A 188 4.48 14.73 1.46
C MET A 188 4.21 16.17 1.91
N TYR A 189 4.50 16.52 3.16
CA TYR A 189 4.24 17.88 3.65
C TYR A 189 5.40 18.86 3.42
N GLY A 190 6.54 18.43 2.90
CA GLY A 190 7.74 19.27 2.80
C GLY A 190 8.38 19.60 4.16
N LEU A 191 8.17 18.76 5.17
CA LEU A 191 8.64 18.97 6.54
C LEU A 191 10.01 18.32 6.78
N THR A 192 10.69 18.81 7.82
CA THR A 192 11.99 18.29 8.27
C THR A 192 11.90 17.68 9.68
N ASP A 193 13.00 17.09 10.14
CA ASP A 193 13.07 16.61 11.53
C ASP A 193 12.96 17.73 12.57
N ALA A 194 13.31 18.97 12.22
CA ALA A 194 13.18 20.12 13.12
C ALA A 194 11.72 20.48 13.41
N ASP A 195 10.79 20.03 12.55
CA ASP A 195 9.35 20.24 12.73
C ASP A 195 8.73 19.23 13.71
N MET A 196 9.40 18.12 13.98
CA MET A 196 8.90 17.07 14.87
C MET A 196 8.93 17.55 16.33
N GLY A 197 7.78 17.49 17.00
CA GLY A 197 7.59 18.00 18.35
C GLY A 197 7.25 19.49 18.42
N VAL A 198 7.11 20.17 17.27
CA VAL A 198 6.73 21.60 17.22
C VAL A 198 5.53 21.81 16.30
N ARG A 199 5.48 21.11 15.16
CA ARG A 199 4.39 21.22 14.18
C ARG A 199 3.08 20.72 14.76
N LYS A 200 2.04 21.57 14.73
CA LYS A 200 0.68 21.20 15.13
C LYS A 200 -0.07 20.57 13.97
N TRP A 201 -0.79 19.49 14.24
CA TRP A 201 -1.64 18.81 13.26
C TRP A 201 -2.59 19.77 12.54
N ASP A 202 -3.30 20.61 13.30
CA ASP A 202 -4.26 21.57 12.76
C ASP A 202 -3.65 22.62 11.82
N SER A 203 -2.34 22.89 11.92
CA SER A 203 -1.64 23.83 11.02
C SER A 203 -1.44 23.27 9.62
N LEU A 204 -1.67 21.97 9.41
CA LEU A 204 -1.55 21.31 8.12
C LEU A 204 -2.85 21.36 7.31
N PHE A 205 -3.92 21.96 7.83
CA PHE A 205 -5.21 22.03 7.15
C PHE A 205 -5.40 23.37 6.47
N ASP A 206 -6.17 23.35 5.37
CA ASP A 206 -6.84 24.56 4.94
C ASP A 206 -7.80 25.06 6.05
N PRO A 207 -7.81 26.37 6.39
CA PRO A 207 -8.60 26.88 7.51
C PRO A 207 -10.11 26.63 7.41
N GLU A 208 -10.69 26.72 6.20
CA GLU A 208 -12.12 26.46 6.01
C GLU A 208 -12.43 24.98 6.17
N ASP A 209 -11.53 24.13 5.66
CA ASP A 209 -11.71 22.69 5.72
C ASP A 209 -11.50 22.11 7.13
N LEU A 210 -10.58 22.68 7.92
CA LEU A 210 -10.38 22.32 9.32
C LEU A 210 -11.68 22.43 10.14
N GLU A 211 -12.41 23.52 9.95
CA GLU A 211 -13.68 23.76 10.66
C GLU A 211 -14.76 22.76 10.23
N ARG A 212 -14.79 22.37 8.95
CA ARG A 212 -15.68 21.31 8.47
C ARG A 212 -15.34 19.96 9.12
N VAL A 213 -14.06 19.58 9.14
CA VAL A 213 -13.60 18.32 9.71
C VAL A 213 -13.91 18.25 11.21
N ARG A 214 -13.59 19.31 11.97
CA ARG A 214 -13.90 19.37 13.41
C ARG A 214 -15.39 19.21 13.67
N ARG A 215 -16.25 19.90 12.92
CA ARG A 215 -17.71 19.80 13.10
C ARG A 215 -18.24 18.37 12.90
N ASN A 216 -17.69 17.65 11.91
CA ASN A 216 -18.22 16.36 11.49
C ASN A 216 -17.61 15.17 12.24
N HIS A 217 -16.35 15.26 12.65
CA HIS A 217 -15.60 14.09 13.15
C HIS A 217 -15.28 14.13 14.65
N THR A 218 -15.42 15.28 15.32
CA THR A 218 -15.11 15.40 16.75
C THR A 218 -15.93 14.42 17.60
N GLN A 219 -17.24 14.31 17.35
CA GLN A 219 -18.11 13.44 18.14
C GLN A 219 -17.81 11.95 17.92
N VAL A 220 -17.48 11.55 16.68
CA VAL A 220 -17.12 10.16 16.34
C VAL A 220 -15.77 9.79 16.94
N ALA A 221 -14.80 10.72 16.90
CA ALA A 221 -13.48 10.54 17.49
C ALA A 221 -13.58 10.23 19.00
N TYR A 222 -14.36 11.02 19.74
CA TYR A 222 -14.57 10.82 21.18
C TYR A 222 -15.32 9.52 21.51
N ALA A 223 -16.27 9.12 20.66
CA ALA A 223 -17.07 7.93 20.93
C ALA A 223 -16.35 6.61 20.63
N THR A 224 -15.45 6.59 19.63
CA THR A 224 -14.90 5.34 19.08
C THR A 224 -13.38 5.21 19.18
N GLY A 225 -12.66 6.30 19.47
CA GLY A 225 -11.20 6.35 19.39
C GLY A 225 -10.65 6.13 17.98
N LYS A 226 -11.49 6.28 16.95
CA LYS A 226 -11.14 6.13 15.53
C LYS A 226 -11.70 7.30 14.72
N ILE A 227 -10.96 7.68 13.68
CA ILE A 227 -11.36 8.72 12.72
C ILE A 227 -11.03 8.26 11.30
N SER A 228 -11.86 8.65 10.35
CA SER A 228 -11.61 8.50 8.92
C SER A 228 -12.34 9.63 8.20
N TYR A 229 -11.61 10.44 7.44
CA TYR A 229 -12.17 11.57 6.70
C TYR A 229 -11.27 12.01 5.56
N GLU A 230 -11.88 12.57 4.51
CA GLU A 230 -11.17 13.32 3.49
C GLU A 230 -11.08 14.78 3.92
N ALA A 231 -9.92 15.39 3.66
CA ALA A 231 -9.63 16.78 3.96
C ALA A 231 -8.73 17.41 2.90
N LEU A 232 -8.70 18.75 2.88
CA LEU A 232 -7.74 19.53 2.10
C LEU A 232 -6.63 20.00 3.05
N HIS A 233 -5.45 19.45 2.86
CA HIS A 233 -4.28 19.81 3.63
C HIS A 233 -3.37 20.77 2.86
N LEU A 234 -2.49 21.44 3.58
CA LEU A 234 -1.49 22.36 3.04
C LEU A 234 -0.11 21.74 3.22
N ARG A 235 0.71 21.78 2.17
CA ARG A 235 2.15 21.55 2.29
C ARG A 235 2.81 22.75 2.97
N ASP A 236 4.06 22.63 3.41
CA ASP A 236 4.78 23.73 4.08
C ASP A 236 4.98 24.96 3.17
N ASP A 237 4.97 24.77 1.84
CA ASP A 237 4.97 25.85 0.84
C ASP A 237 3.59 26.51 0.63
N GLY A 238 2.55 26.03 1.32
CA GLY A 238 1.16 26.50 1.22
C GLY A 238 0.34 25.86 0.10
N THR A 239 0.89 24.95 -0.69
CA THR A 239 0.16 24.27 -1.76
C THR A 239 -0.92 23.36 -1.16
N PRO A 240 -2.20 23.54 -1.54
CA PRO A 240 -3.26 22.66 -1.07
C PRO A 240 -3.23 21.32 -1.82
N PHE A 241 -3.50 20.24 -1.10
CA PHE A 241 -3.62 18.91 -1.69
C PHE A 241 -4.66 18.06 -0.94
N PRO A 242 -5.48 17.28 -1.67
CA PRO A 242 -6.50 16.45 -1.07
C PRO A 242 -5.88 15.23 -0.40
N VAL A 243 -6.34 14.91 0.80
CA VAL A 243 -5.86 13.76 1.58
C VAL A 243 -7.01 12.95 2.14
N LEU A 244 -6.77 11.64 2.28
CA LEU A 244 -7.54 10.77 3.15
C LEU A 244 -6.76 10.56 4.45
N VAL A 245 -7.37 10.93 5.56
CA VAL A 245 -6.83 10.80 6.91
C VAL A 245 -7.57 9.67 7.62
N ASP A 246 -6.82 8.67 8.05
CA ASP A 246 -7.29 7.58 8.90
C ASP A 246 -6.54 7.65 10.23
N GLY A 247 -7.23 7.53 11.36
CA GLY A 247 -6.61 7.69 12.67
C GLY A 247 -7.17 6.77 13.74
N VAL A 248 -6.31 6.38 14.67
CA VAL A 248 -6.66 5.53 15.81
C VAL A 248 -5.96 6.01 17.08
N GLN A 249 -6.66 5.94 18.21
CA GLN A 249 -6.05 6.15 19.52
C GLN A 249 -5.20 4.94 19.92
N ILE A 250 -3.97 5.20 20.31
CA ILE A 250 -3.01 4.19 20.75
C ILE A 250 -2.50 4.53 22.15
N PRO A 251 -2.17 3.53 23.00
CA PRO A 251 -1.58 3.79 24.31
C PRO A 251 -0.33 4.66 24.21
N SER A 252 -0.25 5.67 25.07
CA SER A 252 0.94 6.49 25.22
C SER A 252 1.93 5.86 26.22
N PRO A 253 3.24 6.17 26.13
CA PRO A 253 4.19 5.84 27.19
C PRO A 253 3.88 6.50 28.53
N ARG A 254 3.11 7.60 28.54
CA ARG A 254 2.64 8.22 29.79
C ARG A 254 1.38 7.45 30.29
N PRO A 255 1.34 7.04 31.57
CA PRO A 255 0.19 6.35 32.14
C PRO A 255 -1.11 7.09 31.88
N ASP A 256 -2.19 6.34 31.63
CA ASP A 256 -3.57 6.84 31.46
C ASP A 256 -3.76 7.89 30.35
N THR A 257 -2.86 7.95 29.36
CA THR A 257 -2.99 8.85 28.20
C THR A 257 -2.94 8.09 26.87
N LEU A 258 -3.62 8.63 25.86
CA LEU A 258 -3.70 8.05 24.52
C LEU A 258 -3.15 9.03 23.48
N ASN A 259 -2.20 8.55 22.67
CA ASN A 259 -1.73 9.26 21.49
C ASN A 259 -2.68 8.99 20.31
N TRP A 260 -2.63 9.83 19.28
CA TRP A 260 -3.24 9.51 17.99
C TRP A 260 -2.17 8.98 17.03
N GLY A 261 -2.36 7.77 16.50
CA GLY A 261 -1.66 7.29 15.33
C GLY A 261 -2.46 7.63 14.09
N ILE A 262 -1.88 8.39 13.17
CA ILE A 262 -2.53 8.90 11.96
C ILE A 262 -1.83 8.35 10.73
N SER A 263 -2.61 7.93 9.74
CA SER A 263 -2.15 7.67 8.37
C SER A 263 -2.80 8.70 7.44
N VAL A 264 -2.01 9.24 6.53
CA VAL A 264 -2.39 10.21 5.51
C VAL A 264 -2.04 9.61 4.16
N ARG A 265 -3.01 9.64 3.24
CA ARG A 265 -2.80 9.30 1.83
C ARG A 265 -3.12 10.50 0.96
N ASP A 266 -2.19 10.86 0.10
CA ASP A 266 -2.40 11.87 -0.93
C ASP A 266 -3.38 11.32 -1.99
N LEU A 267 -4.45 12.05 -2.26
CA LEU A 267 -5.49 11.69 -3.22
C LEU A 267 -5.31 12.40 -4.58
N THR A 268 -4.28 13.23 -4.74
CA THR A 268 -4.08 14.09 -5.93
C THR A 268 -4.08 13.27 -7.21
N GLU A 269 -3.21 12.27 -7.32
CA GLU A 269 -3.12 11.43 -8.52
C GLU A 269 -4.42 10.68 -8.79
N ARG A 270 -5.07 10.17 -7.74
CA ARG A 270 -6.33 9.45 -7.86
C ARG A 270 -7.44 10.34 -8.42
N GLN A 271 -7.60 11.54 -7.86
CA GLN A 271 -8.60 12.50 -8.33
C GLN A 271 -8.29 12.98 -9.75
N GLN A 272 -7.02 13.22 -10.09
CA GLN A 272 -6.62 13.58 -11.46
C GLN A 272 -6.95 12.48 -12.46
N MET A 273 -6.65 11.21 -12.14
CA MET A 273 -6.99 10.07 -13.00
C MET A 273 -8.50 9.92 -13.18
N GLU A 274 -9.29 10.11 -12.13
CA GLU A 274 -10.74 10.03 -12.18
C GLU A 274 -11.35 11.16 -13.01
N ALA A 275 -10.83 12.38 -12.88
CA ALA A 275 -11.21 13.53 -13.69
C ALA A 275 -10.88 13.32 -15.18
N LEU A 276 -9.65 12.86 -15.48
CA LEU A 276 -9.24 12.53 -16.85
C LEU A 276 -10.13 11.45 -17.48
N ARG A 277 -10.45 10.41 -16.72
CA ARG A 277 -11.34 9.34 -17.19
C ARG A 277 -12.75 9.86 -17.48
N SER A 278 -13.29 10.71 -16.59
CA SER A 278 -14.61 11.31 -16.77
C SER A 278 -14.66 12.18 -18.02
N HIS A 279 -13.62 13.00 -18.24
CA HIS A 279 -13.51 13.84 -19.43
C HIS A 279 -13.35 13.02 -20.72
N SER A 280 -12.58 11.93 -20.68
CA SER A 280 -12.44 11.02 -21.83
C SER A 280 -13.79 10.39 -22.23
N VAL A 281 -14.60 10.01 -21.24
CA VAL A 281 -15.93 9.44 -21.48
C VAL A 281 -16.89 10.47 -22.09
N GLU A 282 -16.84 11.72 -21.63
CA GLU A 282 -17.62 12.82 -22.19
C GLU A 282 -17.25 13.09 -23.65
N LEU A 283 -15.95 13.19 -23.95
CA LEU A 283 -15.43 13.39 -25.31
C LEU A 283 -15.83 12.25 -26.25
N GLU A 284 -15.79 11.00 -25.79
CA GLU A 284 -16.24 9.86 -26.59
C GLU A 284 -17.74 9.94 -26.92
N MET A 285 -18.57 10.35 -25.95
CA MET A 285 -20.00 10.53 -26.18
C MET A 285 -20.30 11.65 -27.18
N GLU A 286 -19.60 12.78 -27.08
CA GLU A 286 -19.77 13.89 -28.01
C GLU A 286 -19.30 13.53 -29.42
N ASN A 287 -18.16 12.84 -29.54
CA ASN A 287 -17.66 12.35 -30.83
C ASN A 287 -18.68 11.40 -31.50
N ARG A 288 -19.27 10.47 -30.75
CA ARG A 288 -20.33 9.59 -31.26
C ARG A 288 -21.55 10.37 -31.78
N ARG A 289 -21.98 11.42 -31.06
CA ARG A 289 -23.09 12.29 -31.51
C ARG A 289 -22.77 13.01 -32.81
N VAL A 290 -21.55 13.53 -32.94
CA VAL A 290 -21.09 14.19 -34.17
C VAL A 290 -21.06 13.21 -35.34
N GLN A 291 -20.51 12.01 -35.13
CA GLN A 291 -20.48 10.95 -36.15
C GLN A 291 -21.89 10.52 -36.58
N GLU A 292 -22.81 10.35 -35.63
CA GLU A 292 -24.19 10.02 -35.92
C GLU A 292 -24.89 11.13 -36.70
N GLY A 293 -24.70 12.39 -36.31
CA GLY A 293 -25.21 13.56 -37.04
C GLY A 293 -24.68 13.62 -38.48
N SER A 294 -23.39 13.36 -38.69
CA SER A 294 -22.78 13.30 -40.02
C SER A 294 -23.37 12.17 -40.88
N ARG A 295 -23.57 10.99 -40.28
CA ARG A 295 -24.22 9.84 -40.95
C ARG A 295 -25.65 10.19 -41.38
N LEU A 296 -26.45 10.75 -40.48
CA LEU A 296 -27.84 11.14 -40.75
C LEU A 296 -27.93 12.23 -41.82
N LYS A 297 -27.05 13.24 -41.78
CA LYS A 297 -26.94 14.27 -42.83
C LYS A 297 -26.67 13.64 -44.19
N SER A 298 -25.72 12.70 -44.25
CA SER A 298 -25.34 12.01 -45.49
C SER A 298 -26.49 11.16 -46.05
N GLU A 299 -27.18 10.38 -45.20
CA GLU A 299 -28.35 9.59 -45.59
C GLU A 299 -29.50 10.46 -46.08
N PHE A 300 -29.77 11.56 -45.38
CA PHE A 300 -30.81 12.52 -45.76
C PHE A 300 -30.54 13.11 -47.15
N LEU A 301 -29.32 13.61 -47.41
CA LEU A 301 -28.98 14.23 -48.69
C LEU A 301 -29.02 13.24 -49.86
N ALA A 302 -28.53 12.00 -49.63
CA ALA A 302 -28.62 10.94 -50.63
C ALA A 302 -30.07 10.61 -51.00
N ASN A 303 -30.94 10.41 -50.00
CA ASN A 303 -32.35 10.09 -50.22
C ASN A 303 -33.09 11.24 -50.90
N MET A 304 -32.93 12.47 -50.40
CA MET A 304 -33.56 13.66 -50.98
C MET A 304 -33.17 13.86 -52.45
N SER A 305 -31.91 13.61 -52.80
CA SER A 305 -31.48 13.74 -54.19
C SER A 305 -32.15 12.72 -55.11
N HIS A 306 -32.27 11.46 -54.70
CA HIS A 306 -32.96 10.44 -55.48
C HIS A 306 -34.45 10.78 -55.69
N GLU A 307 -35.11 11.28 -54.65
CA GLU A 307 -36.51 11.70 -54.72
C GLU A 307 -36.72 12.95 -55.58
N LEU A 308 -35.76 13.87 -55.63
CA LEU A 308 -35.83 15.07 -56.47
C LEU A 308 -35.44 14.80 -57.93
N ARG A 309 -34.48 13.91 -58.19
CA ARG A 309 -34.00 13.60 -59.55
C ARG A 309 -35.09 13.00 -60.42
N THR A 310 -35.90 12.12 -59.87
CA THR A 310 -36.96 11.40 -60.61
C THR A 310 -38.01 12.35 -61.22
N PRO A 311 -38.69 13.23 -60.45
CA PRO A 311 -39.65 14.18 -61.01
C PRO A 311 -38.97 15.24 -61.89
N LEU A 312 -37.75 15.67 -61.55
CA LEU A 312 -37.03 16.67 -62.34
C LEU A 312 -36.61 16.14 -63.71
N ASN A 313 -36.16 14.88 -63.79
CA ASN A 313 -35.86 14.21 -65.05
C ASN A 313 -37.12 14.06 -65.91
N SER A 314 -38.27 13.78 -65.31
CA SER A 314 -39.55 13.73 -66.03
C SER A 314 -39.93 15.11 -66.58
N ILE A 315 -39.81 16.18 -65.77
CA ILE A 315 -40.09 17.56 -66.21
C ILE A 315 -39.14 17.96 -67.35
N LEU A 316 -37.86 17.63 -67.24
CA LEU A 316 -36.86 17.89 -68.27
C LEU A 316 -37.18 17.13 -69.56
N GLY A 317 -37.48 15.84 -69.47
CA GLY A 317 -37.84 15.01 -70.63
C GLY A 317 -39.09 15.50 -71.35
N PHE A 318 -40.16 15.84 -70.62
CA PHE A 318 -41.37 16.39 -71.24
C PHE A 318 -41.12 17.78 -71.83
N SER A 319 -40.34 18.64 -71.16
CA SER A 319 -40.00 19.96 -71.67
C SER A 319 -39.14 19.86 -72.94
N GLU A 320 -38.23 18.89 -73.01
CA GLU A 320 -37.39 18.63 -74.18
C GLU A 320 -38.21 18.16 -75.39
N LEU A 321 -39.12 17.19 -75.20
CA LEU A 321 -40.03 16.71 -76.24
C LEU A 321 -40.92 17.84 -76.79
N LEU A 322 -41.39 18.73 -75.91
CA LEU A 322 -42.19 19.91 -76.28
C LEU A 322 -41.36 20.93 -77.07
N VAL A 323 -40.11 21.20 -76.68
CA VAL A 323 -39.21 22.12 -77.39
C VAL A 323 -38.80 21.59 -78.76
N GLN A 324 -38.58 20.28 -78.88
CA GLN A 324 -38.22 19.61 -80.15
C GLN A 324 -39.40 19.47 -81.12
N GLY A 325 -40.63 19.74 -80.67
CA GLY A 325 -41.83 19.68 -81.50
C GLY A 325 -42.36 18.27 -81.76
N GLU A 326 -41.87 17.26 -81.02
CA GLU A 326 -42.26 15.85 -81.22
C GLU A 326 -43.71 15.55 -80.81
N VAL A 327 -44.33 16.44 -80.05
CA VAL A 327 -45.70 16.30 -79.51
C VAL A 327 -46.68 17.34 -80.07
N GLY A 328 -46.24 18.16 -81.05
CA GLY A 328 -47.03 19.21 -81.70
C GLY A 328 -46.33 20.57 -81.77
N GLU A 329 -46.85 21.49 -82.59
CA GLU A 329 -46.29 22.85 -82.72
C GLU A 329 -46.68 23.75 -81.54
N LEU A 330 -45.68 24.35 -80.90
CA LEU A 330 -45.86 25.38 -79.87
C LEU A 330 -45.92 26.77 -80.51
N SER A 331 -46.77 27.65 -79.97
CA SER A 331 -46.67 29.10 -80.25
C SER A 331 -45.34 29.67 -79.73
N ALA A 332 -44.91 30.81 -80.27
CA ALA A 332 -43.66 31.46 -79.87
C ALA A 332 -43.56 31.68 -78.35
N GLN A 333 -44.65 32.18 -77.74
CA GLN A 333 -44.69 32.43 -76.30
C GLN A 333 -44.66 31.14 -75.45
N GLN A 334 -45.29 30.06 -75.92
CA GLN A 334 -45.22 28.76 -75.24
C GLN A 334 -43.81 28.16 -75.32
N ARG A 335 -43.12 28.34 -76.45
CA ARG A 335 -41.75 27.87 -76.64
C ARG A 335 -40.78 28.56 -75.67
N ASP A 336 -40.92 29.87 -75.47
CA ASP A 336 -40.11 30.61 -74.50
C ASP A 336 -40.33 30.09 -73.07
N PHE A 337 -41.59 29.91 -72.63
CA PHE A 337 -41.89 29.38 -71.30
C PHE A 337 -41.36 27.96 -71.07
N VAL A 338 -41.50 27.05 -72.05
CA VAL A 338 -40.96 25.68 -71.92
C VAL A 338 -39.42 25.70 -71.93
N GLY A 339 -38.81 26.61 -72.70
CA GLY A 339 -37.36 26.84 -72.67
C GLY A 339 -36.85 27.30 -71.31
N ASP A 340 -37.57 28.19 -70.63
CA ASP A 340 -37.25 28.64 -69.27
C ASP A 340 -37.38 27.51 -68.24
N ILE A 341 -38.45 26.70 -68.33
CA ILE A 341 -38.66 25.52 -67.47
C ILE A 341 -37.50 24.52 -67.65
N TYR A 342 -37.12 24.23 -68.90
CA TYR A 342 -36.04 23.31 -69.21
C TYR A 342 -34.69 23.81 -68.68
N THR A 343 -34.37 25.09 -68.90
CA THR A 343 -33.11 25.69 -68.44
C THR A 343 -33.03 25.72 -66.92
N SER A 344 -34.12 26.10 -66.25
CA SER A 344 -34.22 26.13 -64.79
C SER A 344 -34.12 24.72 -64.19
N GLY A 345 -34.77 23.73 -64.80
CA GLY A 345 -34.67 22.33 -64.39
C GLY A 345 -33.25 21.77 -64.49
N LYS A 346 -32.53 22.09 -65.58
CA LYS A 346 -31.11 21.70 -65.74
C LYS A 346 -30.21 22.34 -64.68
N HIS A 347 -30.47 23.61 -64.36
CA HIS A 347 -29.70 24.31 -63.34
C HIS A 347 -29.93 23.70 -61.95
N LEU A 348 -31.18 23.41 -61.58
CA LEU A 348 -31.51 22.77 -60.30
C LEU A 348 -30.90 21.37 -60.18
N LEU A 349 -30.93 20.56 -61.25
CA LEU A 349 -30.33 19.23 -61.25
C LEU A 349 -28.83 19.30 -60.96
N ARG A 350 -28.14 20.28 -61.56
CA ARG A 350 -26.71 20.50 -61.35
C ARG A 350 -26.41 20.85 -59.89
N LEU A 351 -27.15 21.81 -59.31
CA LEU A 351 -26.99 22.19 -57.90
C LEU A 351 -27.20 21.01 -56.94
N ILE A 352 -28.20 20.16 -57.22
CA ILE A 352 -28.45 18.96 -56.42
C ILE A 352 -27.26 17.98 -56.51
N ASN A 353 -26.70 17.79 -57.70
CA ASN A 353 -25.53 16.93 -57.89
C ASN A 353 -24.28 17.51 -57.18
N ASP A 354 -24.06 18.82 -57.28
CA ASP A 354 -22.92 19.48 -56.61
C ASP A 354 -22.99 19.32 -55.08
N VAL A 355 -24.19 19.45 -54.49
CA VAL A 355 -24.41 19.22 -53.05
C VAL A 355 -24.19 17.76 -52.64
N LEU A 356 -24.62 16.81 -53.49
CA LEU A 356 -24.36 15.40 -53.26
C LEU A 356 -22.88 15.05 -53.30
N ASP A 357 -22.16 15.57 -54.29
CA ASP A 357 -20.75 15.27 -54.46
C ASP A 357 -19.93 15.87 -53.32
N LEU A 358 -20.27 17.09 -52.85
CA LEU A 358 -19.71 17.64 -51.62
C LEU A 358 -19.96 16.74 -50.40
N SER A 359 -21.17 16.18 -50.28
CA SER A 359 -21.53 15.27 -49.18
C SER A 359 -20.74 13.95 -49.23
N LYS A 360 -20.47 13.41 -50.42
CA LYS A 360 -19.60 12.22 -50.57
C LYS A 360 -18.15 12.52 -50.19
N VAL A 361 -17.65 13.73 -50.51
CA VAL A 361 -16.32 14.18 -50.10
C VAL A 361 -16.23 14.30 -48.57
N GLU A 362 -17.19 14.98 -47.93
CA GLU A 362 -17.23 15.11 -46.46
C GLU A 362 -17.30 13.74 -45.75
N ALA A 363 -17.99 12.77 -46.35
CA ALA A 363 -18.10 11.41 -45.82
C ALA A 363 -16.93 10.48 -46.20
N GLY A 364 -15.94 10.95 -46.98
CA GLY A 364 -14.81 10.13 -47.46
C GLY A 364 -15.20 9.01 -48.43
N LYS A 365 -16.37 9.12 -49.08
CA LYS A 365 -16.96 8.12 -50.01
C LYS A 365 -16.77 8.47 -51.49
N MET A 366 -15.96 9.48 -51.81
CA MET A 366 -15.66 9.83 -53.20
C MET A 366 -14.61 8.86 -53.76
N GLU A 367 -15.00 8.04 -54.73
CA GLU A 367 -14.09 7.14 -55.44
C GLU A 367 -13.40 7.90 -56.57
N PHE A 368 -12.07 7.81 -56.60
CA PHE A 368 -11.26 8.36 -57.68
C PHE A 368 -10.93 7.27 -58.70
N HIS A 369 -11.22 7.53 -59.98
CA HIS A 369 -10.84 6.68 -61.10
C HIS A 369 -9.80 7.39 -61.97
N PRO A 370 -8.51 7.34 -61.58
CA PRO A 370 -7.44 7.94 -62.38
C PRO A 370 -7.21 7.12 -63.66
N GLU A 371 -7.25 7.79 -64.81
CA GLU A 371 -7.05 7.19 -66.13
C GLU A 371 -6.03 8.00 -66.94
N PRO A 372 -5.19 7.35 -67.78
CA PRO A 372 -4.31 8.07 -68.70
C PRO A 372 -5.13 8.86 -69.73
N ILE A 373 -4.93 10.17 -69.76
CA ILE A 373 -5.62 11.09 -70.67
C ILE A 373 -4.62 11.80 -71.59
N ASP A 374 -4.98 11.97 -72.87
CA ASP A 374 -4.27 12.85 -73.78
C ASP A 374 -4.70 14.30 -73.54
N LEU A 375 -3.80 15.07 -72.93
CA LEU A 375 -4.04 16.45 -72.56
C LEU A 375 -4.37 17.34 -73.78
N ALA A 376 -3.76 17.07 -74.94
CA ALA A 376 -3.97 17.88 -76.13
C ALA A 376 -5.40 17.70 -76.68
N THR A 377 -5.86 16.45 -76.71
CA THR A 377 -7.21 16.09 -77.12
C THR A 377 -8.26 16.65 -76.15
N LEU A 378 -8.05 16.49 -74.83
CA LEU A 378 -8.99 16.99 -73.82
C LEU A 378 -9.15 18.52 -73.87
N VAL A 379 -8.05 19.26 -74.02
CA VAL A 379 -8.09 20.73 -74.11
C VAL A 379 -8.83 21.17 -75.38
N GLN A 380 -8.59 20.52 -76.51
CA GLN A 380 -9.32 20.80 -77.76
C GLN A 380 -10.82 20.56 -77.61
N GLU A 381 -11.23 19.46 -77.00
CA GLU A 381 -12.64 19.13 -76.75
C GLU A 381 -13.32 20.19 -75.86
N VAL A 382 -12.69 20.61 -74.77
CA VAL A 382 -13.25 21.62 -73.85
C VAL A 382 -13.36 22.99 -74.51
N THR A 383 -12.36 23.39 -75.30
CA THR A 383 -12.38 24.68 -76.02
C THR A 383 -13.33 24.73 -77.20
N GLY A 384 -13.81 23.58 -77.70
CA GLY A 384 -14.81 23.50 -78.77
C GLY A 384 -16.27 23.61 -78.29
N VAL A 385 -16.51 23.55 -76.98
CA VAL A 385 -17.84 23.56 -76.34
C VAL A 385 -18.14 24.88 -75.62
N LEU A 386 -17.13 25.68 -75.30
CA LEU A 386 -17.23 27.06 -74.82
C LEU A 386 -17.46 28.03 -75.99
#